data_AF-A0A9E3BIG9-F1
#
_entry.id   AF-A0A9E3BIG9-F1
#
_cell.length_a   1.000
_cell.length_b   1.000
_cell.length_c   1.000
_cell.angle_alpha   90.00
_cell.angle_beta   90.00
_cell.angle_gamma   90.00
#
_symmetry.space_group_name_H-M   'P 1'
#
loop_
_entity.id
_entity.type
_entity.pdbx_description
1 polymer ?
#
loop_
_entity_poly.entity_id
_entity_poly.type
_entity_poly.pdbx_seq_one_letter_code
_entity_poly.pdbx_strand_id
1 'polypeptide(L)'
;MAALSALVFSLSWWLGLYLLGRGPRKPVLALAAIGLCSFATAVALDAVRLVTHSELLSHVEIYLVAVPGIAWFAVLVELARPDGGRARTGEVLLVGVVAALILVGATLAGSVSGPLRFGHVMMVSVISTSTLGAMIAALVRPAQRIPVVGLVIMATLFFALANAILIIPLGLLPSWLALASTGCDVLGLGVAVALWDAFDEGQALRADMLRSFTGTGVVVALIGGQLLIGIALTQHETTAQTALTVLLFTTLAIASSVQVLADPLAGLLDRLVFSRSPMLRADRETLRRTQSALPLRSADPLDNVDDETFARLTRRALGHYGDLSKLVASPLTALSAIDERLAARG
;
A
#
# COMPACT_ATOMS: atom_id res chain seq x y z
N MET A 1 -5.17 21.68 10.15
CA MET A 1 -4.63 20.41 10.69
C MET A 1 -5.48 19.21 10.32
N ALA A 2 -6.73 19.10 10.79
CA ALA A 2 -7.60 17.93 10.51
C ALA A 2 -7.67 17.53 9.02
N ALA A 3 -7.82 18.49 8.11
CA ALA A 3 -7.84 18.21 6.67
C ALA A 3 -6.53 17.60 6.14
N LEU A 4 -5.38 18.10 6.62
CA LEU A 4 -4.07 17.58 6.22
C LEU A 4 -3.84 16.18 6.81
N SER A 5 -4.19 15.96 8.07
CA SER A 5 -4.14 14.64 8.70
C SER A 5 -5.04 13.64 7.98
N ALA A 6 -6.25 14.03 7.58
CA ALA A 6 -7.17 13.20 6.80
C ALA A 6 -6.58 12.85 5.42
N LEU A 7 -5.95 13.81 4.73
CA LEU A 7 -5.29 13.56 3.45
C LEU A 7 -4.14 12.55 3.59
N VAL A 8 -3.21 12.80 4.52
CA VAL A 8 -2.05 11.92 4.77
C VAL A 8 -2.51 10.54 5.21
N PHE A 9 -3.51 10.47 6.08
CA PHE A 9 -4.16 9.23 6.50
C PHE A 9 -4.71 8.46 5.30
N SER A 10 -5.55 9.11 4.47
CA SER A 10 -6.19 8.45 3.34
C SER A 10 -5.19 7.96 2.31
N LEU A 11 -4.15 8.73 2.00
CA LEU A 11 -3.09 8.32 1.08
C LEU A 11 -2.32 7.11 1.62
N SER A 12 -1.91 7.16 2.88
CA SER A 12 -1.12 6.09 3.51
C SER A 12 -1.94 4.81 3.69
N TRP A 13 -3.19 4.94 4.14
CA TRP A 13 -4.11 3.83 4.32
C TRP A 13 -4.47 3.18 2.98
N TRP A 14 -4.82 3.99 1.97
CA TRP A 14 -5.10 3.49 0.62
C TRP A 14 -3.90 2.74 0.04
N LEU A 15 -2.71 3.34 0.06
CA LEU A 15 -1.51 2.72 -0.49
C LEU A 15 -1.17 1.44 0.26
N GLY A 16 -1.23 1.45 1.59
CA GLY A 16 -0.96 0.26 2.40
C GLY A 16 -1.90 -0.90 2.07
N LEU A 17 -3.21 -0.64 1.98
CA LEU A 17 -4.20 -1.65 1.59
C LEU A 17 -4.02 -2.11 0.14
N TYR A 18 -3.65 -1.21 -0.76
CA TYR A 18 -3.41 -1.53 -2.17
C TYR A 18 -2.25 -2.51 -2.31
N LEU A 19 -1.12 -2.25 -1.64
CA LEU A 19 0.04 -3.14 -1.62
C LEU A 19 -0.32 -4.51 -1.01
N LEU A 20 -1.12 -4.51 0.07
CA LEU A 20 -1.56 -5.75 0.73
C LEU A 20 -2.47 -6.60 -0.15
N GLY A 21 -3.44 -5.96 -0.82
CA GLY A 21 -4.41 -6.63 -1.71
C GLY A 21 -3.74 -7.23 -2.93
N ARG A 22 -2.70 -6.58 -3.47
CA ARG A 22 -1.98 -7.04 -4.65
C ARG A 22 -1.20 -8.34 -4.42
N GLY A 23 -0.50 -8.45 -3.31
CA GLY A 23 0.47 -9.53 -3.12
C GLY A 23 0.75 -9.85 -1.68
N PRO A 24 -0.21 -10.40 -0.91
CA PRO A 24 -0.03 -10.67 0.52
C PRO A 24 1.05 -11.72 0.81
N ARG A 25 1.48 -12.48 -0.22
CA ARG A 25 2.55 -13.47 -0.12
C ARG A 25 3.94 -12.89 -0.37
N LYS A 26 4.05 -11.70 -0.97
CA LYS A 26 5.33 -11.01 -1.19
C LYS A 26 5.70 -10.28 0.13
N PRO A 27 6.76 -10.69 0.85
CA PRO A 27 7.05 -10.17 2.19
C PRO A 27 7.32 -8.66 2.19
N VAL A 28 7.99 -8.14 1.16
CA VAL A 28 8.23 -6.69 0.97
C VAL A 28 6.92 -5.91 0.93
N LEU A 29 5.94 -6.36 0.14
CA LEU A 29 4.63 -5.68 0.03
C LEU A 29 3.84 -5.75 1.33
N ALA A 30 3.85 -6.92 2.00
CA ALA A 30 3.16 -7.09 3.27
C ALA A 30 3.78 -6.19 4.38
N LEU A 31 5.10 -6.12 4.47
CA LEU A 31 5.79 -5.26 5.44
C LEU A 31 5.59 -3.77 5.13
N ALA A 32 5.67 -3.37 3.86
CA ALA A 32 5.39 -1.99 3.45
C ALA A 32 3.94 -1.60 3.77
N ALA A 33 2.98 -2.50 3.53
CA ALA A 33 1.58 -2.33 3.89
C ALA A 33 1.38 -2.19 5.41
N ILE A 34 2.02 -3.04 6.22
CA ILE A 34 1.99 -2.94 7.68
C ILE A 34 2.51 -1.57 8.11
N GLY A 35 3.64 -1.12 7.57
CA GLY A 35 4.21 0.18 7.90
C GLY A 35 3.29 1.35 7.53
N LEU A 36 2.71 1.34 6.33
CA LEU A 36 1.79 2.39 5.86
C LEU A 36 0.46 2.42 6.63
N CYS A 37 -0.16 1.26 6.88
CA CYS A 37 -1.42 1.18 7.64
C CYS A 37 -1.23 1.54 9.12
N SER A 38 -0.13 1.12 9.74
CA SER A 38 0.19 1.52 11.12
C SER A 38 0.55 3.01 11.21
N PHE A 39 1.26 3.56 10.22
CA PHE A 39 1.53 5.01 10.13
C PHE A 39 0.24 5.81 10.00
N ALA A 40 -0.67 5.42 9.09
CA ALA A 40 -1.97 6.05 8.98
C ALA A 40 -2.74 5.99 10.31
N THR A 41 -2.73 4.84 10.99
CA THR A 41 -3.38 4.70 12.30
C THR A 41 -2.76 5.65 13.33
N ALA A 42 -1.43 5.83 13.32
CA ALA A 42 -0.74 6.79 14.18
C ALA A 42 -1.19 8.24 13.89
N VAL A 43 -1.31 8.62 12.62
CA VAL A 43 -1.82 9.95 12.21
C VAL A 43 -3.26 10.18 12.68
N ALA A 44 -4.12 9.16 12.57
CA ALA A 44 -5.49 9.24 13.07
C ALA A 44 -5.54 9.37 14.61
N LEU A 45 -4.72 8.58 15.30
CA LEU A 45 -4.65 8.58 16.76
C LEU A 45 -4.12 9.92 17.30
N ASP A 46 -3.09 10.49 16.67
CA ASP A 46 -2.56 11.82 16.98
C ASP A 46 -3.65 12.90 16.83
N ALA A 47 -4.39 12.89 15.71
CA ALA A 47 -5.47 13.85 15.49
C ALA A 47 -6.59 13.75 16.54
N VAL A 48 -6.97 12.53 16.96
CA VAL A 48 -7.94 12.31 18.04
C VAL A 48 -7.37 12.74 19.40
N ARG A 49 -6.10 12.42 19.67
CA ARG A 49 -5.42 12.83 20.90
C ARG A 49 -5.34 14.35 21.03
N LEU A 50 -5.05 15.06 19.94
CA LEU A 50 -4.95 16.52 19.96
C LEU A 50 -6.27 17.21 20.29
N VAL A 51 -7.41 16.64 19.88
CA VAL A 51 -8.74 17.17 20.20
C VAL A 51 -9.22 16.76 21.60
N THR A 52 -8.87 15.55 22.05
CA THR A 52 -9.30 15.02 23.35
C THR A 52 -8.38 15.37 24.52
N HIS A 53 -7.14 15.78 24.25
CA HIS A 53 -6.06 15.96 25.22
C HIS A 53 -5.84 14.73 26.13
N SER A 54 -6.08 13.52 25.61
CA SER A 54 -6.00 12.29 26.41
C SER A 54 -4.56 11.83 26.63
N GLU A 55 -4.15 11.72 27.90
CA GLU A 55 -2.86 11.13 28.27
C GLU A 55 -2.79 9.64 27.94
N LEU A 56 -3.89 8.89 28.09
CA LEU A 56 -3.92 7.47 27.76
C LEU A 56 -3.63 7.23 26.27
N LEU A 57 -4.22 8.04 25.39
CA LEU A 57 -3.93 7.96 23.96
C LEU A 57 -2.45 8.27 23.68
N SER A 58 -1.84 9.20 24.43
CA SER A 58 -0.40 9.51 24.32
C SER A 58 0.49 8.32 24.67
N HIS A 59 0.11 7.52 25.68
CA HIS A 59 0.84 6.31 26.06
C HIS A 59 0.65 5.17 25.05
N VAL A 60 -0.49 5.09 24.37
CA VAL A 60 -0.72 4.09 23.32
C VAL A 60 0.01 4.47 22.05
N GLU A 61 0.00 5.75 21.70
CA GLU A 61 0.57 6.28 20.47
C GLU A 61 2.09 6.05 20.36
N ILE A 62 2.82 6.12 21.47
CA ILE A 62 4.29 5.92 21.44
C ILE A 62 4.67 4.51 20.96
N TYR A 63 3.86 3.49 21.31
CA TYR A 63 4.05 2.13 20.81
C TYR A 63 3.58 1.97 19.37
N LEU A 64 2.49 2.64 18.99
CA LEU A 64 1.99 2.59 17.62
C LEU A 64 2.99 3.21 16.63
N VAL A 65 3.65 4.31 17.02
CA VAL A 65 4.70 4.98 16.24
C VAL A 65 5.95 4.10 16.06
N ALA A 66 6.19 3.11 16.92
CA ALA A 66 7.28 2.16 16.74
C ALA A 66 7.06 1.22 15.54
N VAL A 67 5.80 0.87 15.25
CA VAL A 67 5.46 -0.17 14.27
C VAL A 67 5.92 0.18 12.84
N PRO A 68 5.68 1.40 12.31
CA PRO A 68 6.16 1.78 10.99
C PRO A 68 7.68 1.71 10.84
N GLY A 69 8.43 2.20 11.84
CA GLY A 69 9.89 2.16 11.84
C GLY A 69 10.44 0.73 11.75
N ILE A 70 9.85 -0.20 12.52
CA ILE A 70 10.20 -1.63 12.48
C ILE A 70 9.86 -2.23 11.11
N ALA A 71 8.67 -1.95 10.58
CA ALA A 71 8.19 -2.50 9.33
C ALA A 71 9.04 -2.03 8.14
N TRP A 72 9.36 -0.74 8.05
CA TRP A 72 10.19 -0.18 6.98
C TRP A 72 11.65 -0.62 7.09
N PHE A 73 12.19 -0.76 8.31
CA PHE A 73 13.49 -1.42 8.49
C PHE A 73 13.47 -2.85 7.95
N ALA A 74 12.44 -3.63 8.27
CA ALA A 74 12.29 -4.99 7.78
C ALA A 74 12.15 -5.04 6.25
N VAL A 75 11.51 -4.06 5.62
CA VAL A 75 11.48 -3.91 4.15
C VAL A 75 12.90 -3.78 3.59
N LEU A 76 13.73 -2.90 4.15
CA LEU A 76 15.11 -2.69 3.68
C LEU A 76 15.97 -3.94 3.86
N VAL A 77 15.79 -4.67 4.97
CA VAL A 77 16.47 -5.95 5.21
C VAL A 77 16.05 -6.99 4.18
N GLU A 78 14.76 -7.12 3.88
CA GLU A 78 14.26 -8.07 2.88
C GLU A 78 14.70 -7.69 1.46
N LEU A 79 14.79 -6.39 1.13
CA LEU A 79 15.35 -5.92 -0.15
C LEU A 79 16.85 -6.21 -0.29
N ALA A 80 17.60 -6.21 0.82
CA ALA A 80 19.02 -6.51 0.83
C ALA A 80 19.33 -8.02 0.76
N ARG A 81 18.31 -8.88 0.82
CA ARG A 81 18.45 -10.33 0.93
C ARG A 81 18.97 -10.96 -0.38
N PRO A 82 19.94 -11.90 -0.32
CA PRO A 82 20.38 -12.64 -1.49
C PRO A 82 19.35 -13.71 -1.92
N ASP A 83 19.23 -13.95 -3.22
CA ASP A 83 18.35 -14.98 -3.83
C ASP A 83 18.70 -16.44 -3.44
N GLY A 84 19.72 -16.66 -2.60
CA GLY A 84 20.15 -17.98 -2.15
C GLY A 84 19.48 -18.39 -0.83
N GLY A 85 19.16 -19.67 -0.67
CA GLY A 85 18.48 -20.29 0.48
C GLY A 85 19.20 -20.24 1.84
N ARG A 86 19.98 -19.18 2.12
CA ARG A 86 20.49 -18.89 3.46
C ARG A 86 19.32 -18.72 4.44
N ALA A 87 19.50 -19.28 5.63
CA ALA A 87 18.48 -19.28 6.67
C ALA A 87 18.06 -17.85 7.04
N ARG A 88 16.74 -17.61 7.01
CA ARG A 88 16.08 -16.34 7.37
C ARG A 88 16.30 -15.93 8.83
N THR A 89 16.87 -16.81 9.65
CA THR A 89 17.02 -16.66 11.09
C THR A 89 17.81 -15.42 11.48
N GLY A 90 18.90 -15.10 10.76
CA GLY A 90 19.74 -13.94 11.10
C GLY A 90 19.03 -12.61 10.87
N GLU A 91 18.32 -12.47 9.75
CA GLU A 91 17.54 -11.28 9.40
C GLU A 91 16.35 -11.08 10.34
N VAL A 92 15.63 -12.17 10.65
CA VAL A 92 14.52 -12.15 11.62
C VAL A 92 15.01 -11.78 13.02
N LEU A 93 16.17 -12.32 13.43
CA LEU A 93 16.78 -11.97 14.71
C LEU A 93 17.20 -10.50 14.75
N LEU A 94 17.78 -9.98 13.65
CA LEU A 94 18.13 -8.56 13.55
C LEU A 94 16.90 -7.66 13.66
N VAL A 95 15.82 -7.96 12.93
CA VAL A 95 14.54 -7.25 13.03
C VAL A 95 13.97 -7.36 14.45
N GLY A 96 14.04 -8.53 15.07
CA GLY A 96 13.61 -8.75 16.45
C GLY A 96 14.39 -7.92 17.47
N VAL A 97 15.71 -7.82 17.33
CA VAL A 97 16.57 -7.00 18.20
C VAL A 97 16.26 -5.52 18.01
N VAL A 98 16.17 -5.03 16.77
CA VAL A 98 15.81 -3.64 16.48
C VAL A 98 14.42 -3.32 17.04
N ALA A 99 13.44 -4.21 16.84
CA ALA A 99 12.10 -4.06 17.41
C ALA A 99 12.12 -3.99 18.94
N ALA A 100 12.87 -4.88 19.60
CA ALA A 100 13.00 -4.87 21.05
C ALA A 100 13.63 -3.56 21.55
N LEU A 101 14.68 -3.07 20.90
CA LEU A 101 15.31 -1.80 21.25
C LEU A 101 14.37 -0.60 21.06
N ILE A 102 13.59 -0.58 19.97
CA ILE A 102 12.59 0.49 19.73
C ILE A 102 11.50 0.43 20.80
N LEU A 103 11.01 -0.76 21.16
CA LEU A 103 10.00 -0.92 22.20
C LEU A 103 10.53 -0.53 23.58
N VAL A 104 11.80 -0.84 23.90
CA VAL A 104 12.46 -0.33 25.11
C VAL A 104 12.58 1.20 25.07
N GLY A 105 12.89 1.78 23.91
CA GLY A 105 12.85 3.23 23.72
C GLY A 105 11.45 3.81 24.00
N ALA A 106 10.40 3.15 23.52
CA ALA A 106 9.01 3.56 23.74
C ALA A 106 8.59 3.46 25.21
N THR A 107 8.97 2.39 25.93
CA THR A 107 8.69 2.25 27.37
C THR A 107 9.42 3.32 28.19
N LEU A 108 10.68 3.62 27.84
CA LEU A 108 11.48 4.68 28.48
C LEU A 108 10.97 6.09 28.14
N ALA A 109 10.36 6.27 26.97
CA ALA A 109 9.69 7.52 26.60
C ALA A 109 8.39 7.68 27.39
N GLY A 110 7.63 6.60 27.57
CA GLY A 110 6.38 6.54 28.34
C GLY A 110 5.18 7.17 27.61
N SER A 111 5.37 8.32 26.97
CA SER A 111 4.34 9.05 26.24
C SER A 111 4.96 9.80 25.06
N VAL A 112 4.16 10.07 24.03
CA VAL A 112 4.53 10.95 22.91
C VAL A 112 4.65 12.40 23.35
N SER A 113 3.81 12.80 24.30
CA SER A 113 3.76 14.17 24.85
C SER A 113 4.76 14.36 26.00
N GLY A 114 5.46 15.50 26.01
CA GLY A 114 6.34 15.91 27.10
C GLY A 114 7.67 16.46 26.61
N PRO A 115 8.58 16.88 27.52
CA PRO A 115 9.94 17.22 27.12
C PRO A 115 10.63 15.99 26.51
N LEU A 116 11.59 16.24 25.63
CA LEU A 116 12.45 15.20 25.04
C LEU A 116 13.08 14.31 26.13
N ARG A 117 12.58 13.08 26.25
CA ARG A 117 13.12 12.04 27.15
C ARG A 117 14.16 11.19 26.44
N PHE A 118 15.01 10.52 27.22
CA PHE A 118 16.00 9.57 26.72
C PHE A 118 15.39 8.50 25.80
N GLY A 119 14.20 7.99 26.13
CA GLY A 119 13.50 7.01 25.28
C GLY A 119 13.23 7.50 23.86
N HIS A 120 12.87 8.77 23.68
CA HIS A 120 12.68 9.35 22.35
C HIS A 120 13.99 9.39 21.56
N VAL A 121 15.09 9.81 22.21
CA VAL A 121 16.42 9.85 21.59
C VAL A 121 16.88 8.44 21.21
N MET A 122 16.59 7.44 22.06
CA MET A 122 16.88 6.04 21.78
C MET A 122 16.08 5.54 20.57
N MET A 123 14.77 5.80 20.50
CA MET A 123 13.94 5.42 19.34
C MET A 123 14.49 6.04 18.05
N VAL A 124 14.77 7.35 18.05
CA VAL A 124 15.37 8.06 16.91
C VAL A 124 16.69 7.42 16.52
N SER A 125 17.61 7.28 17.46
CA SER A 125 18.93 6.74 17.19
C SER A 125 18.86 5.32 16.61
N VAL A 126 18.04 4.45 17.20
CA VAL A 126 17.90 3.06 16.73
C VAL A 126 17.25 3.00 15.35
N ILE A 127 16.17 3.74 15.11
CA ILE A 127 15.47 3.74 13.81
C ILE A 127 16.38 4.34 12.74
N SER A 128 16.99 5.51 12.98
CA SER A 128 17.88 6.16 12.02
C SER A 128 19.09 5.30 11.68
N THR A 129 19.79 4.75 12.69
CA THR A 129 21.00 3.95 12.46
C THR A 129 20.69 2.60 11.81
N SER A 130 19.62 1.92 12.20
CA SER A 130 19.22 0.65 11.60
C SER A 130 18.77 0.81 10.16
N THR A 131 17.91 1.80 9.86
CA THR A 131 17.43 2.05 8.49
C THR A 131 18.54 2.56 7.58
N LEU A 132 19.42 3.46 8.06
CA LEU A 132 20.60 3.91 7.32
C LEU A 132 21.56 2.75 7.04
N GLY A 133 21.83 1.92 8.06
CA GLY A 133 22.68 0.74 7.93
C GLY A 133 22.12 -0.26 6.91
N ALA A 134 20.81 -0.51 6.94
CA ALA A 134 20.13 -1.37 5.96
C ALA A 134 20.16 -0.79 4.55
N MET A 135 19.95 0.53 4.41
CA MET A 135 20.06 1.23 3.13
C MET A 135 21.48 1.10 2.53
N ILE A 136 22.52 1.38 3.32
CA ILE A 136 23.92 1.24 2.88
C ILE A 136 24.22 -0.21 2.51
N ALA A 137 23.78 -1.17 3.33
CA ALA A 137 23.96 -2.60 3.06
C ALA A 137 23.24 -3.05 1.78
N ALA A 138 22.08 -2.48 1.47
CA ALA A 138 21.37 -2.75 0.23
C ALA A 138 22.14 -2.18 -0.99
N LEU A 139 22.69 -0.97 -0.88
CA LEU A 139 23.39 -0.28 -1.97
C LEU A 139 24.77 -0.84 -2.29
N VAL A 140 25.51 -1.32 -1.29
CA VAL A 140 26.90 -1.81 -1.47
C VAL A 140 26.93 -3.23 -2.07
N ARG A 141 25.80 -3.94 -2.15
CA ARG A 141 25.77 -5.34 -2.59
C ARG A 141 25.72 -5.48 -4.12
N PRO A 142 26.67 -6.19 -4.76
CA PRO A 142 26.88 -6.19 -6.21
C PRO A 142 25.89 -7.02 -7.05
N ALA A 143 24.78 -7.52 -6.50
CA ALA A 143 23.93 -8.51 -7.18
C ALA A 143 22.42 -8.31 -6.93
N GLN A 144 21.90 -7.09 -7.09
CA GLN A 144 20.46 -6.84 -7.03
C GLN A 144 19.81 -6.84 -8.42
N ARG A 145 18.65 -7.51 -8.55
CA ARG A 145 17.83 -7.51 -9.78
C ARG A 145 17.08 -6.20 -10.02
N ILE A 146 16.91 -5.40 -8.97
CA ILE A 146 16.25 -4.09 -9.04
C ILE A 146 17.28 -3.08 -9.59
N PRO A 147 16.92 -2.22 -10.55
CA PRO A 147 17.80 -1.13 -10.97
C PRO A 147 18.18 -0.29 -9.75
N VAL A 148 19.48 -0.03 -9.57
CA VAL A 148 20.04 0.68 -8.40
C VAL A 148 19.29 1.98 -8.09
N VAL A 149 18.84 2.70 -9.12
CA VAL A 149 18.05 3.92 -8.98
C VAL A 149 16.72 3.68 -8.24
N GLY A 150 16.00 2.62 -8.57
CA GLY A 150 14.73 2.28 -7.90
C GLY A 150 14.95 1.88 -6.45
N LEU A 151 16.02 1.12 -6.17
CA LEU A 151 16.42 0.80 -4.80
C LEU A 151 16.76 2.05 -4.00
N VAL A 152 17.57 2.97 -4.55
CA VAL A 152 17.94 4.23 -3.89
C VAL A 152 16.69 5.03 -3.55
N ILE A 153 15.76 5.19 -4.51
CA ILE A 153 14.53 5.97 -4.30
C ILE A 153 13.67 5.32 -3.21
N MET A 154 13.37 4.02 -3.32
CA MET A 154 12.57 3.31 -2.32
C MET A 154 13.24 3.34 -0.94
N ALA A 155 14.55 3.13 -0.88
CA ALA A 155 15.29 3.13 0.38
C ALA A 155 15.33 4.52 1.02
N THR A 156 15.50 5.57 0.20
CA THR A 156 15.47 6.97 0.67
C THR A 156 14.08 7.34 1.17
N LEU A 157 13.02 6.93 0.47
CA LEU A 157 11.64 7.17 0.88
C LEU A 157 11.32 6.46 2.19
N PHE A 158 11.63 5.17 2.34
CA PHE A 158 11.42 4.45 3.59
C PHE A 158 12.26 5.01 4.74
N PHE A 159 13.50 5.42 4.47
CA PHE A 159 14.33 6.11 5.45
C PHE A 159 13.70 7.45 5.88
N ALA A 160 13.28 8.28 4.93
CA ALA A 160 12.61 9.55 5.23
C ALA A 160 11.35 9.34 6.06
N LEU A 161 10.48 8.41 5.65
CA LEU A 161 9.25 8.05 6.35
C LEU A 161 9.52 7.56 7.78
N ALA A 162 10.53 6.69 7.95
CA ALA A 162 10.93 6.16 9.26
C ALA A 162 11.42 7.24 10.23
N ASN A 163 12.05 8.29 9.73
CA ASN A 163 12.51 9.40 10.56
C ASN A 163 11.42 10.45 10.78
N ALA A 164 10.58 10.70 9.77
CA ALA A 164 9.48 11.66 9.85
C ALA A 164 8.51 11.36 10.98
N ILE A 165 8.20 10.07 11.21
CA ILE A 165 7.27 9.65 12.27
C ILE A 165 7.76 9.99 13.68
N LEU A 166 9.08 10.12 13.87
CA LEU A 166 9.68 10.49 15.16
C LEU A 166 9.82 12.00 15.29
N ILE A 167 10.03 12.73 14.19
CA ILE A 167 10.18 14.18 14.21
C ILE A 167 8.86 14.88 14.55
N ILE A 168 7.72 14.31 14.13
CA ILE A 168 6.37 14.88 14.39
C ILE A 168 6.09 15.03 15.91
N PRO A 169 6.24 13.98 16.75
CA PRO A 169 6.15 14.07 18.20
C PRO A 169 7.07 15.08 18.88
N LEU A 170 8.30 15.22 18.37
CA LEU A 170 9.37 15.95 19.05
C LEU A 170 9.23 17.47 18.89
N GLY A 171 8.27 17.95 18.08
CA GLY A 171 8.01 19.37 17.86
C GLY A 171 9.16 20.12 17.19
N LEU A 172 10.13 19.40 16.60
CA LEU A 172 11.32 19.99 15.98
C LEU A 172 10.98 20.76 14.69
N LEU A 173 9.89 20.36 14.01
CA LEU A 173 9.36 21.04 12.83
C LEU A 173 7.89 21.41 13.08
N PRO A 174 7.39 22.47 12.41
CA PRO A 174 5.97 22.75 12.39
C PRO A 174 5.19 21.52 11.90
N SER A 175 4.19 21.08 12.66
CA SER A 175 3.47 19.83 12.40
C SER A 175 2.84 19.76 11.01
N TRP A 176 2.43 20.92 10.45
CA TRP A 176 1.90 20.99 9.09
C TRP A 176 2.97 20.69 8.02
N LEU A 177 4.21 21.12 8.23
CA LEU A 177 5.31 20.89 7.31
C LEU A 177 5.74 19.42 7.35
N ALA A 178 5.81 18.85 8.56
CA ALA A 178 6.13 17.44 8.75
C ALA A 178 5.06 16.53 8.11
N LEU A 179 3.77 16.81 8.35
CA LEU A 179 2.67 16.07 7.71
C LEU A 179 2.67 16.24 6.18
N ALA A 180 2.88 17.46 5.66
CA ALA A 180 2.93 17.71 4.23
C ALA A 180 4.10 16.95 3.56
N SER A 181 5.30 17.00 4.16
CA SER A 181 6.47 16.24 3.71
C SER A 181 6.19 14.75 3.68
N THR A 182 5.58 14.22 4.75
CA THR A 182 5.26 12.79 4.83
C THR A 182 4.22 12.39 3.79
N GLY A 183 3.25 13.27 3.49
CA GLY A 183 2.30 13.09 2.39
C GLY A 183 3.00 13.05 1.02
N CYS A 184 3.97 13.94 0.79
CA CYS A 184 4.80 13.91 -0.41
C CYS A 184 5.62 12.61 -0.52
N ASP A 185 6.20 12.12 0.58
CA ASP A 185 6.95 10.87 0.59
C ASP A 185 6.05 9.66 0.27
N VAL A 186 4.82 9.62 0.81
CA VAL A 186 3.84 8.56 0.50
C VAL A 186 3.40 8.61 -0.97
N LEU A 187 3.17 9.80 -1.53
CA LEU A 187 2.90 9.96 -2.96
C LEU A 187 4.09 9.51 -3.81
N GLY A 188 5.30 9.91 -3.42
CA GLY A 188 6.55 9.48 -4.04
C GLY A 188 6.71 7.96 -4.01
N LEU A 189 6.37 7.33 -2.89
CA LEU A 189 6.36 5.88 -2.73
C LEU A 189 5.33 5.22 -3.64
N GLY A 190 4.11 5.76 -3.71
CA GLY A 190 3.09 5.30 -4.65
C GLY A 190 3.57 5.37 -6.09
N VAL A 191 4.12 6.52 -6.51
CA VAL A 191 4.68 6.71 -7.86
C VAL A 191 5.83 5.73 -8.11
N ALA A 192 6.74 5.55 -7.15
CA ALA A 192 7.84 4.61 -7.29
C ALA A 192 7.32 3.18 -7.47
N VAL A 193 6.36 2.72 -6.67
CA VAL A 193 5.74 1.41 -6.88
C VAL A 193 5.07 1.33 -8.26
N ALA A 194 4.31 2.34 -8.67
CA ALA A 194 3.65 2.38 -9.97
C ALA A 194 4.63 2.36 -11.15
N LEU A 195 5.80 2.98 -11.01
CA LEU A 195 6.80 3.03 -12.06
C LEU A 195 7.57 1.72 -12.15
N TRP A 196 8.11 1.23 -11.03
CA TRP A 196 9.01 0.06 -11.00
C TRP A 196 8.27 -1.27 -11.10
N ASP A 197 7.13 -1.42 -10.44
CA ASP A 197 6.36 -2.66 -10.49
C ASP A 197 5.56 -2.78 -11.81
N ALA A 198 5.39 -1.68 -12.54
CA ALA A 198 4.86 -1.71 -13.91
C ALA A 198 5.89 -2.18 -14.96
N PHE A 199 7.18 -2.21 -14.63
CA PHE A 199 8.19 -2.85 -15.49
C PHE A 199 8.19 -4.37 -15.33
N ASP A 200 7.90 -4.88 -14.13
CA ASP A 200 7.80 -6.33 -13.87
C ASP A 200 6.45 -6.93 -14.34
N GLU A 201 5.34 -6.19 -14.23
CA GLU A 201 3.99 -6.69 -14.53
C GLU A 201 3.24 -5.93 -15.66
N GLY A 202 3.86 -4.91 -16.28
CA GLY A 202 3.36 -4.18 -17.47
C GLY A 202 2.50 -2.92 -17.19
N GLN A 203 2.07 -2.22 -18.26
CA GLN A 203 1.25 -0.98 -18.22
C GLN A 203 -0.08 -1.12 -17.48
N ALA A 204 -0.58 -2.35 -17.32
CA ALA A 204 -1.83 -2.65 -16.63
C ALA A 204 -1.81 -2.24 -15.16
N LEU A 205 -0.63 -2.26 -14.51
CA LEU A 205 -0.52 -1.86 -13.11
C LEU A 205 -0.88 -0.38 -12.92
N ARG A 206 -0.37 0.50 -13.77
CA ARG A 206 -0.59 1.95 -13.63
C ARG A 206 -2.07 2.27 -13.79
N ALA A 207 -2.74 1.63 -14.74
CA ALA A 207 -4.17 1.80 -14.98
C ALA A 207 -5.01 1.28 -13.80
N ASP A 208 -4.66 0.12 -13.25
CA ASP A 208 -5.34 -0.45 -12.08
C ASP A 208 -5.16 0.44 -10.83
N MET A 209 -3.92 0.85 -10.55
CA MET A 209 -3.62 1.73 -9.43
C MET A 209 -4.34 3.09 -9.58
N LEU A 210 -4.37 3.66 -10.79
CA LEU A 210 -5.10 4.90 -11.06
C LEU A 210 -6.60 4.72 -10.87
N ARG A 211 -7.18 3.59 -11.31
CA ARG A 211 -8.59 3.26 -11.08
C ARG A 211 -8.90 3.13 -9.58
N SER A 212 -8.04 2.44 -8.83
CA SER A 212 -8.18 2.30 -7.38
C SER A 212 -8.07 3.65 -6.66
N PHE A 213 -7.07 4.46 -7.06
CA PHE A 213 -6.84 5.79 -6.52
C PHE A 213 -8.01 6.74 -6.79
N THR A 214 -8.49 6.79 -8.03
CA THR A 214 -9.61 7.67 -8.42
C THR A 214 -10.91 7.24 -7.72
N GLY A 215 -11.23 5.95 -7.71
CA GLY A 215 -12.41 5.43 -7.02
C GLY A 215 -12.39 5.73 -5.52
N THR A 216 -11.25 5.48 -4.86
CA THR A 216 -11.09 5.76 -3.42
C THR A 216 -11.08 7.26 -3.14
N GLY A 217 -10.39 8.04 -3.97
CA GLY A 217 -10.27 9.48 -3.85
C GLY A 217 -11.62 10.20 -3.93
N VAL A 218 -12.51 9.78 -4.83
CA VAL A 218 -13.87 10.34 -4.93
C VAL A 218 -14.65 10.09 -3.64
N VAL A 219 -14.66 8.85 -3.13
CA VAL A 219 -15.38 8.50 -1.89
C VAL A 219 -14.81 9.24 -0.68
N VAL A 220 -13.49 9.29 -0.56
CA VAL A 220 -12.77 10.02 0.50
C VAL A 220 -13.07 11.51 0.44
N ALA A 221 -13.07 12.11 -0.75
CA ALA A 221 -13.35 13.54 -0.91
C ALA A 221 -14.80 13.88 -0.50
N LEU A 222 -15.77 13.06 -0.90
CA LEU A 222 -17.18 13.27 -0.57
C LEU A 222 -17.43 13.12 0.94
N ILE A 223 -17.06 11.96 1.51
CA ILE A 223 -17.33 11.66 2.91
C ILE A 223 -16.44 12.50 3.84
N GLY A 224 -15.14 12.55 3.54
CA GLY A 224 -14.18 13.33 4.31
C GLY A 224 -14.47 14.83 4.26
N GLY A 225 -14.84 15.36 3.08
CA GLY A 225 -15.24 16.76 2.92
C GLY A 225 -16.46 17.12 3.78
N GLN A 226 -17.49 16.28 3.78
CA GLN A 226 -18.68 16.47 4.63
C GLN A 226 -18.33 16.50 6.12
N LEU A 227 -17.49 15.58 6.58
CA LEU A 227 -17.09 15.51 7.99
C LEU A 227 -16.16 16.67 8.38
N LEU A 228 -15.27 17.11 7.48
CA LEU A 228 -14.45 18.30 7.70
C LEU A 228 -15.29 19.57 7.79
N ILE A 229 -16.36 19.70 6.99
CA ILE A 229 -17.33 20.79 7.13
C ILE A 229 -18.01 20.72 8.51
N GLY A 230 -18.45 19.53 8.93
CA GLY A 230 -19.01 19.33 10.27
C GLY A 230 -18.06 19.77 11.38
N ILE A 231 -16.79 19.39 11.30
CA ILE A 231 -15.75 19.81 12.26
C ILE A 231 -15.55 21.33 12.24
N ALA A 232 -15.58 21.95 11.06
CA ALA A 232 -15.45 23.41 10.92
C ALA A 232 -16.64 24.17 11.53
N LEU A 233 -17.84 23.61 11.46
CA LEU A 233 -19.05 24.23 12.02
C LEU A 233 -19.21 24.01 13.53
N THR A 234 -18.57 22.98 14.09
CA THR A 234 -18.71 22.58 15.52
C THR A 234 -17.50 22.93 16.38
N GLN A 235 -16.65 23.88 15.94
CA GLN A 235 -15.40 24.24 16.64
C GLN A 235 -15.57 24.68 18.10
N HIS A 236 -16.77 25.11 18.50
CA HIS A 236 -17.08 25.56 19.86
C HIS A 236 -17.60 24.43 20.76
N GLU A 237 -17.90 23.26 20.20
CA GLU A 237 -18.47 22.11 20.91
C GLU A 237 -17.47 20.95 20.96
N THR A 238 -16.73 20.85 22.06
CA THR A 238 -15.63 19.88 22.24
C THR A 238 -16.07 18.42 22.06
N THR A 239 -17.25 18.05 22.55
CA THR A 239 -17.83 16.71 22.40
C THR A 239 -18.15 16.39 20.94
N ALA A 240 -18.77 17.33 20.23
CA ALA A 240 -19.12 17.16 18.81
C ALA A 240 -17.86 17.09 17.95
N GLN A 241 -16.87 17.95 18.22
CA GLN A 241 -15.59 17.94 17.53
C GLN A 241 -14.84 16.61 17.72
N THR A 242 -14.84 16.06 18.94
CA THR A 242 -14.25 14.76 19.23
C THR A 242 -14.94 13.65 18.45
N ALA A 243 -16.28 13.59 18.54
CA ALA A 243 -17.07 12.56 17.85
C ALA A 243 -16.88 12.61 16.33
N LEU A 244 -16.90 13.80 15.74
CA LEU A 244 -16.69 14.00 14.30
C LEU A 244 -15.27 13.66 13.85
N THR A 245 -14.26 13.93 14.69
CA THR A 245 -12.86 13.56 14.38
C THR A 245 -12.69 12.04 14.38
N VAL A 246 -13.24 11.35 15.38
CA VAL A 246 -13.25 9.87 15.41
C VAL A 246 -14.02 9.33 14.20
N LEU A 247 -15.20 9.89 13.90
CA LEU A 247 -16.02 9.48 12.76
C LEU A 247 -15.29 9.69 11.43
N LEU A 248 -14.56 10.80 11.28
CA LEU A 248 -13.75 11.09 10.09
C LEU A 248 -12.78 9.95 9.79
N PHE A 249 -11.90 9.62 10.73
CA PHE A 249 -10.88 8.60 10.48
C PHE A 249 -11.45 7.19 10.36
N THR A 250 -12.41 6.83 11.21
CA THR A 250 -13.05 5.49 11.14
C THR A 250 -13.86 5.29 9.86
N THR A 251 -14.62 6.30 9.43
CA THR A 251 -15.40 6.21 8.18
C THR A 251 -14.48 6.20 6.97
N LEU A 252 -13.43 7.03 6.95
CA LEU A 252 -12.43 7.02 5.87
C LEU A 252 -11.69 5.69 5.80
N ALA A 253 -11.33 5.08 6.93
CA ALA A 253 -10.74 3.73 6.99
C ALA A 253 -11.68 2.70 6.37
N ILE A 254 -12.94 2.65 6.80
CA ILE A 254 -13.92 1.67 6.32
C ILE A 254 -14.17 1.86 4.83
N ALA A 255 -14.46 3.09 4.40
CA ALA A 255 -14.74 3.41 3.00
C ALA A 255 -13.57 3.04 2.08
N SER A 256 -12.34 3.42 2.46
CA SER A 256 -11.14 3.08 1.70
C SER A 256 -10.89 1.58 1.69
N SER A 257 -11.15 0.88 2.80
CA SER A 257 -10.97 -0.58 2.87
C SER A 257 -11.93 -1.32 1.96
N VAL A 258 -13.20 -0.92 1.95
CA VAL A 258 -14.22 -1.51 1.07
C VAL A 258 -13.86 -1.26 -0.40
N GLN A 259 -13.41 -0.04 -0.73
CA GLN A 259 -13.09 0.33 -2.11
C GLN A 259 -11.84 -0.40 -2.62
N VAL A 260 -10.77 -0.46 -1.83
CA VAL A 260 -9.50 -1.07 -2.24
C VAL A 260 -9.56 -2.59 -2.22
N LEU A 261 -10.24 -3.18 -1.24
CA LEU A 261 -10.34 -4.63 -1.08
C LEU A 261 -11.63 -5.21 -1.67
N ALA A 262 -12.27 -4.51 -2.61
CA ALA A 262 -13.55 -4.91 -3.20
C ALA A 262 -13.53 -6.36 -3.74
N ASP A 263 -12.49 -6.73 -4.50
CA ASP A 263 -12.36 -8.07 -5.07
C ASP A 263 -12.07 -9.15 -4.01
N PRO A 264 -11.08 -9.00 -3.09
CA PRO A 264 -10.90 -9.91 -1.97
C PRO A 264 -12.16 -10.09 -1.10
N LEU A 265 -12.84 -8.99 -0.78
CA LEU A 265 -14.06 -9.00 0.04
C LEU A 265 -15.20 -9.71 -0.69
N ALA A 266 -15.38 -9.47 -1.99
CA ALA A 266 -16.37 -10.18 -2.79
C ALA A 266 -16.09 -11.69 -2.82
N GLY A 267 -14.82 -12.10 -2.89
CA GLY A 267 -14.44 -13.52 -2.79
C GLY A 267 -14.79 -14.16 -1.44
N LEU A 268 -14.59 -13.43 -0.33
CA LEU A 268 -14.98 -13.89 1.01
C LEU A 268 -16.50 -13.98 1.16
N LEU A 269 -17.22 -12.95 0.70
CA LEU A 269 -18.68 -12.94 0.71
C LEU A 269 -19.25 -14.07 -0.14
N ASP A 270 -18.69 -14.30 -1.33
CA ASP A 270 -19.12 -15.41 -2.18
C ASP A 270 -18.90 -16.77 -1.49
N ARG A 271 -17.80 -16.95 -0.73
CA ARG A 271 -17.56 -18.17 0.06
C ARG A 271 -18.59 -18.38 1.17
N LEU A 272 -19.05 -17.30 1.80
CA LEU A 272 -20.05 -17.35 2.87
C LEU A 272 -21.46 -17.59 2.30
N VAL A 273 -21.88 -16.74 1.36
CA VAL A 273 -23.24 -16.75 0.78
C VAL A 273 -23.46 -17.97 -0.11
N PHE A 274 -22.48 -18.35 -0.94
CA PHE A 274 -22.57 -19.49 -1.85
C PHE A 274 -21.78 -20.71 -1.35
N SER A 275 -21.70 -20.87 -0.02
CA SER A 275 -21.02 -22.01 0.61
C SER A 275 -21.50 -23.37 0.10
N ARG A 276 -22.79 -23.49 -0.21
CA ARG A 276 -23.44 -24.70 -0.73
C ARG A 276 -23.43 -24.82 -2.26
N SER A 277 -22.93 -23.83 -2.99
CA SER A 277 -22.95 -23.77 -4.46
C SER A 277 -21.54 -23.57 -5.03
N PRO A 278 -20.67 -24.61 -5.00
CA PRO A 278 -19.27 -24.47 -5.43
C PRO A 278 -19.11 -24.12 -6.92
N MET A 279 -20.01 -24.60 -7.80
CA MET A 279 -19.97 -24.27 -9.23
C MET A 279 -20.20 -22.77 -9.48
N LEU A 280 -21.22 -22.18 -8.84
CA LEU A 280 -21.50 -20.74 -8.98
C LEU A 280 -20.32 -19.86 -8.51
N ARG A 281 -19.58 -20.29 -7.49
CA ARG A 281 -18.37 -19.60 -7.05
C ARG A 281 -17.25 -19.68 -8.09
N ALA A 282 -17.05 -20.85 -8.69
CA ALA A 282 -16.07 -21.05 -9.75
C ALA A 282 -16.39 -20.20 -11.00
N ASP A 283 -17.67 -20.11 -11.38
CA ASP A 283 -18.10 -19.30 -12.51
C ASP A 283 -17.88 -17.80 -12.24
N ARG A 284 -18.28 -17.30 -11.05
CA ARG A 284 -18.05 -15.89 -10.65
C ARG A 284 -16.57 -15.54 -10.54
N GLU A 285 -15.76 -16.46 -10.04
CA GLU A 285 -14.30 -16.28 -10.01
C GLU A 285 -13.71 -16.24 -11.43
N THR A 286 -14.17 -17.10 -12.32
CA THR A 286 -13.75 -17.11 -13.73
C THR A 286 -14.11 -15.80 -14.41
N LEU A 287 -15.35 -15.32 -14.27
CA LEU A 287 -15.78 -14.03 -14.84
C LEU A 287 -14.95 -12.86 -14.32
N ARG A 288 -14.66 -12.81 -13.02
CA ARG A 288 -13.79 -11.77 -12.44
C ARG A 288 -12.37 -11.83 -12.97
N ARG A 289 -11.78 -13.03 -13.09
CA ARG A 289 -10.44 -13.20 -13.67
C ARG A 289 -10.40 -12.79 -15.14
N THR A 290 -11.43 -13.11 -15.91
CA THR A 290 -11.55 -12.66 -17.30
C THR A 290 -11.67 -11.14 -17.36
N GLN A 291 -12.51 -10.53 -16.52
CA GLN A 291 -12.65 -9.08 -16.43
C GLN A 291 -11.34 -8.39 -16.03
N SER A 292 -10.60 -8.95 -15.06
CA SER A 292 -9.30 -8.40 -14.64
C SER A 292 -8.21 -8.60 -15.69
N ALA A 293 -8.39 -9.54 -16.62
CA ALA A 293 -7.50 -9.74 -17.76
C ALA A 293 -7.80 -8.82 -18.95
N LEU A 294 -8.99 -8.20 -19.03
CA LEU A 294 -9.35 -7.29 -20.11
C LEU A 294 -8.40 -6.07 -20.25
N PRO A 295 -7.95 -5.42 -19.16
CA PRO A 295 -6.97 -4.32 -19.26
C PRO A 295 -5.57 -4.77 -19.71
N LEU A 296 -5.25 -6.07 -19.64
CA LEU A 296 -4.00 -6.64 -20.16
C LEU A 296 -4.06 -6.89 -21.67
N ARG A 297 -5.23 -6.71 -22.29
CA ARG A 297 -5.42 -6.86 -23.73
C ARG A 297 -4.79 -5.66 -24.42
N SER A 298 -3.57 -5.83 -24.93
CA SER A 298 -2.91 -4.88 -25.81
C SER A 298 -3.75 -4.66 -27.07
N ALA A 299 -3.84 -3.41 -27.53
CA ALA A 299 -4.55 -3.07 -28.77
C ALA A 299 -3.98 -3.84 -29.99
N ASP A 300 -2.68 -4.11 -29.99
CA ASP A 300 -2.00 -4.97 -30.97
C ASP A 300 -1.19 -6.07 -30.27
N PRO A 301 -1.78 -7.26 -30.04
CA PRO A 301 -1.10 -8.40 -29.40
C PRO A 301 0.01 -9.03 -30.24
N LEU A 302 0.12 -8.66 -31.53
CA LEU A 302 0.93 -9.35 -32.52
C LEU A 302 2.09 -8.52 -33.08
N ASP A 303 2.22 -7.24 -32.73
CA ASP A 303 3.28 -6.35 -33.25
C ASP A 303 4.71 -6.85 -32.96
N ASN A 304 4.87 -7.73 -31.98
CA ASN A 304 6.17 -8.30 -31.57
C ASN A 304 6.20 -9.85 -31.62
N VAL A 305 5.27 -10.50 -32.32
CA VAL A 305 5.20 -11.97 -32.39
C VAL A 305 5.85 -12.45 -33.69
N ASP A 306 6.85 -13.31 -33.55
CA ASP A 306 7.52 -13.94 -34.70
C ASP A 306 6.60 -14.96 -35.42
N ASP A 307 6.90 -15.21 -36.70
CA ASP A 307 6.10 -16.09 -37.56
C ASP A 307 5.96 -17.51 -36.97
N GLU A 308 6.97 -17.99 -36.25
CA GLU A 308 6.94 -19.30 -35.61
C GLU A 308 5.95 -19.35 -34.43
N THR A 309 5.92 -18.32 -33.59
CA THR A 309 4.98 -18.23 -32.48
C THR A 309 3.55 -18.01 -32.97
N PHE A 310 3.37 -17.24 -34.06
CA PHE A 310 2.09 -17.10 -34.73
C PHE A 310 1.55 -18.44 -35.24
N ALA A 311 2.40 -19.25 -35.89
CA ALA A 311 2.02 -20.60 -36.35
C ALA A 311 1.65 -21.53 -35.19
N ARG A 312 2.35 -21.43 -34.05
CA ARG A 312 2.09 -22.20 -32.82
C ARG A 312 0.73 -21.85 -32.21
N LEU A 313 0.42 -20.55 -32.10
CA LEU A 313 -0.86 -20.05 -31.59
C LEU A 313 -2.02 -20.47 -32.50
N THR A 314 -1.82 -20.41 -33.82
CA THR A 314 -2.82 -20.82 -34.82
C THR A 314 -3.14 -22.31 -34.71
N ARG A 315 -2.10 -23.16 -34.62
CA ARG A 315 -2.27 -24.61 -34.45
C ARG A 315 -3.01 -24.94 -33.15
N ARG A 316 -2.70 -24.22 -32.06
CA ARG A 316 -3.36 -24.41 -30.75
C ARG A 316 -4.82 -23.96 -30.76
N ALA A 317 -5.14 -22.84 -31.41
CA ALA A 317 -6.51 -22.37 -31.57
C ALA A 317 -7.36 -23.33 -32.41
N LEU A 318 -6.82 -23.85 -33.51
CA LEU A 318 -7.48 -24.89 -34.31
C LEU A 318 -7.67 -26.20 -33.55
N GLY A 319 -6.72 -26.57 -32.69
CA GLY A 319 -6.87 -27.72 -31.78
C GLY A 319 -7.94 -27.55 -30.71
N HIS A 320 -8.42 -26.32 -30.48
CA HIS A 320 -9.47 -26.00 -29.51
C HIS A 320 -10.82 -25.65 -30.15
N TYR A 321 -11.02 -25.86 -31.46
CA TYR A 321 -12.22 -25.47 -32.23
C TYR A 321 -13.58 -25.90 -31.62
N GLY A 322 -13.60 -26.96 -30.81
CA GLY A 322 -14.79 -27.45 -30.11
C GLY A 322 -15.06 -26.87 -28.71
N ASP A 323 -14.19 -25.98 -28.19
CA ASP A 323 -14.26 -25.42 -26.84
C ASP A 323 -14.25 -23.88 -26.91
N LEU A 324 -15.46 -23.30 -26.98
CA LEU A 324 -15.69 -21.87 -27.17
C LEU A 324 -14.97 -21.02 -26.11
N SER A 325 -14.91 -21.52 -24.86
CA SER A 325 -14.25 -20.85 -23.75
C SER A 325 -12.74 -20.72 -23.97
N LYS A 326 -12.11 -21.75 -24.55
CA LYS A 326 -10.68 -21.73 -24.89
C LYS A 326 -10.37 -20.92 -26.16
N LEU A 327 -11.31 -20.81 -27.09
CA LEU A 327 -11.18 -19.95 -28.27
C LEU A 327 -11.22 -18.46 -27.93
N VAL A 328 -12.15 -18.04 -27.07
CA VAL A 328 -12.28 -16.62 -26.69
C VAL A 328 -11.04 -16.12 -25.94
N ALA A 329 -10.32 -17.02 -25.25
CA ALA A 329 -9.07 -16.71 -24.57
C ALA A 329 -7.83 -16.65 -25.50
N SER A 330 -7.97 -17.00 -26.79
CA SER A 330 -6.86 -16.98 -27.75
C SER A 330 -6.48 -15.54 -28.14
N PRO A 331 -5.20 -15.15 -28.21
CA PRO A 331 -4.78 -13.83 -28.68
C PRO A 331 -5.24 -13.51 -30.12
N LEU A 332 -5.49 -14.56 -30.91
CA LEU A 332 -5.89 -14.45 -32.32
C LEU A 332 -7.33 -13.93 -32.51
N THR A 333 -8.19 -13.97 -31.49
CA THR A 333 -9.54 -13.39 -31.55
C THR A 333 -9.56 -11.88 -31.31
N ALA A 334 -8.42 -11.30 -30.95
CA ALA A 334 -8.25 -9.86 -30.68
C ALA A 334 -7.63 -9.11 -31.87
N LEU A 335 -7.57 -9.72 -33.05
CA LEU A 335 -7.09 -9.08 -34.28
C LEU A 335 -8.01 -7.94 -34.71
N SER A 336 -7.44 -6.75 -34.96
CA SER A 336 -8.13 -5.58 -35.51
C SER A 336 -8.88 -5.90 -36.81
N ALA A 337 -8.31 -6.75 -37.67
CA ALA A 337 -8.94 -7.22 -38.90
C ALA A 337 -10.24 -8.03 -38.68
N ILE A 338 -10.41 -8.66 -37.51
CA ILE A 338 -11.66 -9.36 -37.14
C ILE A 338 -12.72 -8.34 -36.73
N ASP A 339 -12.34 -7.34 -35.91
CA ASP A 339 -13.24 -6.26 -35.50
C ASP A 339 -13.70 -5.43 -36.71
N GLU A 340 -12.82 -5.13 -37.66
CA GLU A 340 -13.16 -4.47 -38.93
C GLU A 340 -14.13 -5.31 -39.77
N ARG A 341 -13.92 -6.63 -39.86
CA ARG A 341 -14.81 -7.53 -40.60
C ARG A 341 -16.17 -7.73 -39.92
N LEU A 342 -16.22 -7.72 -38.58
CA LEU A 342 -17.45 -7.79 -37.81
C LEU A 342 -18.24 -6.49 -37.95
N ALA A 343 -17.58 -5.34 -37.81
CA ALA A 343 -18.20 -4.02 -38.04
C ALA A 343 -18.75 -3.87 -39.48
N ALA A 344 -18.07 -4.46 -40.47
CA ALA A 344 -18.55 -4.50 -41.86
C ALA A 344 -19.72 -5.48 -42.08
N ARG A 345 -19.98 -6.40 -41.15
CA ARG A 345 -21.04 -7.43 -41.27
C ARG A 345 -22.24 -7.21 -40.35
N GLY A 346 -22.17 -6.28 -39.41
CA GLY A 346 -23.26 -5.89 -38.49
C GLY A 346 -23.13 -6.55 -37.12
#